data_AF-A0A5D2R437-F1
#
_entry.id   AF-A0A5D2R437-F1
#
_cell.length_a   1.000
_cell.length_b   1.000
_cell.length_c   1.000
_cell.angle_alpha   90.00
_cell.angle_beta   90.00
_cell.angle_gamma   90.00
#
_symmetry.space_group_name_H-M   'P 1'
#
loop_
_entity.id
_entity.type
_entity.pdbx_description
1 polymer ?
#
loop_
_entity_poly.entity_id
_entity_poly.type
_entity_poly.pdbx_seq_one_letter_code
_entity_poly.pdbx_strand_id
1 'polypeptide(L)'
;IDGLPATALGLAIQTTVSKGHENATAENGPWMITLDAPSFSSVMQHACNCALCEEAYRAYITQALNGDLDNTPIINHLLKLRLKKAKLLNYNNYAEV
;
A
#
# COMPACT_ATOMS: atom_id res chain seq x y z
N ILE A 1 17.58 -3.88 -0.87
CA ILE A 1 17.35 -4.86 -1.96
C ILE A 1 18.04 -6.19 -1.72
N ASP A 2 19.11 -6.24 -0.92
CA ASP A 2 19.70 -7.50 -0.47
C ASP A 2 18.64 -8.41 0.19
N GLY A 3 18.75 -9.72 -0.09
CA GLY A 3 17.80 -10.75 0.31
C GLY A 3 16.57 -10.92 -0.60
N LEU A 4 16.24 -9.94 -1.46
CA LEU A 4 15.08 -10.07 -2.35
C LEU A 4 15.26 -11.20 -3.38
N PRO A 5 14.22 -12.03 -3.63
CA PRO A 5 14.29 -13.05 -4.66
C PRO A 5 14.37 -12.43 -6.06
N ALA A 6 14.95 -13.15 -7.00
CA ALA A 6 15.11 -12.70 -8.39
C ALA A 6 13.79 -12.29 -9.05
N THR A 7 12.68 -12.93 -8.67
CA THR A 7 11.33 -12.58 -9.13
C THR A 7 10.90 -11.19 -8.67
N ALA A 8 11.16 -10.84 -7.41
CA ALA A 8 10.85 -9.51 -6.87
C ALA A 8 11.73 -8.42 -7.49
N LEU A 9 13.02 -8.71 -7.70
CA LEU A 9 13.92 -7.80 -8.41
C LEU A 9 13.47 -7.59 -9.86
N GLY A 10 13.07 -8.65 -10.56
CA GLY A 10 12.53 -8.57 -11.92
C GLY A 10 11.28 -7.69 -12.00
N LEU A 11 10.35 -7.85 -11.05
CA LEU A 11 9.15 -7.01 -10.96
C LEU A 11 9.50 -5.54 -10.69
N ALA A 12 10.39 -5.28 -9.74
CA ALA A 12 10.83 -3.92 -9.42
C ALA A 12 11.47 -3.22 -10.62
N ILE A 13 12.26 -3.94 -11.43
CA ILE A 13 12.84 -3.42 -12.67
C ILE A 13 11.80 -3.15 -13.72
N GLN A 14 10.84 -4.06 -13.93
CA GLN A 14 9.75 -3.84 -14.88
C GLN A 14 9.00 -2.53 -14.57
N THR A 15 8.70 -2.29 -13.28
CA THR A 15 8.11 -1.04 -12.83
C THR A 15 9.03 0.15 -13.12
N THR A 16 10.33 0.03 -12.84
CA THR A 16 11.32 1.10 -13.04
C THR A 16 11.46 1.50 -14.52
N VAL A 17 11.55 0.51 -15.41
CA VAL A 17 11.60 0.70 -16.87
C VAL A 17 10.31 1.37 -17.35
N SER A 18 9.14 0.93 -16.87
CA SER A 18 7.85 1.54 -17.24
C SER A 18 7.73 3.01 -16.82
N LYS A 19 8.56 3.45 -15.87
CA LYS A 19 8.63 4.82 -15.34
C LYS A 19 9.76 5.66 -15.95
N GLY A 20 10.43 5.15 -16.99
CA GLY A 20 11.39 5.92 -17.80
C GLY A 20 12.87 5.60 -17.55
N HIS A 21 13.19 4.60 -16.73
CA HIS A 21 14.57 4.18 -16.49
C HIS A 21 14.92 2.94 -17.33
N GLU A 22 15.09 3.12 -18.64
CA GLU A 22 15.23 2.03 -19.62
C GLU A 22 16.46 1.14 -19.44
N ASN A 23 17.54 1.67 -18.85
CA ASN A 23 18.78 0.93 -18.63
C ASN A 23 18.80 0.14 -17.31
N ALA A 24 17.70 0.12 -16.56
CA ALA A 24 17.63 -0.57 -15.28
C ALA A 24 17.65 -2.09 -15.48
N THR A 25 18.53 -2.79 -14.77
CA THR A 25 18.61 -4.26 -14.79
C THR A 25 18.46 -4.85 -13.40
N ALA A 26 18.11 -6.13 -13.32
CA ALA A 26 17.91 -6.81 -12.03
C ALA A 26 19.17 -6.78 -11.14
N GLU A 27 20.35 -6.73 -11.76
CA GLU A 27 21.67 -6.75 -11.12
C GLU A 27 22.15 -5.36 -10.71
N ASN A 28 21.90 -4.32 -11.53
CA ASN A 28 22.53 -3.01 -11.37
C ASN A 28 21.55 -1.87 -11.04
N GLY A 29 20.24 -2.12 -11.04
CA GLY A 29 19.23 -1.12 -10.70
C GLY A 29 19.20 0.06 -11.70
N PRO A 30 18.48 1.15 -11.36
CA PRO A 30 17.71 1.36 -10.14
C PRO A 30 16.49 0.42 -10.03
N TRP A 31 16.05 0.13 -8.80
CA TRP A 31 14.84 -0.68 -8.53
C TRP A 31 13.75 0.20 -7.91
N MET A 32 12.53 0.06 -8.41
CA MET A 32 11.34 0.75 -7.89
C MET A 32 10.49 -0.24 -7.13
N ILE A 33 10.46 -0.07 -5.80
CA ILE A 33 9.56 -0.78 -4.90
C ILE A 33 8.25 -0.02 -4.82
N THR A 34 7.15 -0.75 -4.87
CA THR A 34 5.77 -0.23 -4.86
C THR A 34 4.99 -0.84 -3.71
N LEU A 35 3.85 -0.23 -3.36
CA LEU A 35 3.02 -0.65 -2.22
C LEU A 35 1.94 -1.66 -2.59
N ASP A 36 1.86 -2.11 -3.86
CA ASP A 36 0.98 -3.22 -4.23
C ASP A 36 1.46 -4.54 -3.60
N ALA A 37 0.50 -5.45 -3.37
CA ALA A 37 0.72 -6.63 -2.55
C ALA A 37 1.93 -7.49 -2.98
N PRO A 38 2.15 -7.82 -4.27
CA PRO A 38 3.33 -8.57 -4.71
C PRO A 38 4.67 -7.92 -4.34
N SER A 39 4.81 -6.61 -4.57
CA SER A 39 6.04 -5.85 -4.32
C SER A 39 6.28 -5.67 -2.82
N PHE A 40 5.25 -5.21 -2.10
CA PHE A 40 5.31 -4.98 -0.65
C PHE A 40 5.59 -6.28 0.13
N SER A 41 4.85 -7.36 -0.18
CA SER A 41 5.03 -8.63 0.53
C SER A 41 6.43 -9.22 0.35
N SER A 42 7.00 -9.09 -0.86
CA SER A 42 8.37 -9.55 -1.13
C SER A 42 9.40 -8.82 -0.29
N VAL A 43 9.25 -7.50 -0.11
CA VAL A 43 10.10 -6.71 0.79
C VAL A 43 9.97 -7.19 2.23
N MET A 44 8.74 -7.30 2.74
CA MET A 44 8.51 -7.68 4.13
C MET A 44 8.98 -9.11 4.46
N GLN A 45 8.96 -10.02 3.49
CA GLN A 45 9.31 -11.42 3.70
C GLN A 45 10.80 -11.72 3.49
N HIS A 46 11.48 -10.98 2.60
CA HIS A 46 12.79 -11.38 2.11
C HIS A 46 13.89 -10.32 2.25
N ALA A 47 13.57 -9.04 2.42
CA ALA A 47 14.60 -8.02 2.51
C ALA A 47 15.42 -8.18 3.80
N CYS A 48 16.75 -8.26 3.67
CA CYS A 48 17.68 -8.32 4.80
C CYS A 48 17.89 -6.96 5.48
N ASN A 49 17.46 -5.87 4.82
CA ASN A 49 17.63 -4.51 5.33
C ASN A 49 16.42 -4.08 6.17
N CYS A 50 16.59 -4.04 7.50
CA CYS A 50 15.52 -3.64 8.42
C CYS A 50 15.00 -2.22 8.19
N ALA A 51 15.86 -1.27 7.80
CA ALA A 51 15.43 0.11 7.53
C ALA A 51 14.52 0.18 6.31
N LEU A 52 14.81 -0.61 5.27
CA LEU A 52 13.93 -0.74 4.10
C LEU A 52 12.58 -1.36 4.48
N CYS A 53 12.58 -2.41 5.31
CA CYS A 53 11.33 -3.01 5.81
C CYS A 53 10.51 -2.01 6.63
N GLU A 54 11.15 -1.23 7.50
CA GLU A 54 10.48 -0.20 8.29
C GLU A 54 9.87 0.89 7.40
N GLU A 55 10.64 1.41 6.44
CA GLU A 55 10.18 2.44 5.51
C GLU A 55 8.98 1.96 4.69
N ALA A 56 9.08 0.77 4.09
CA ALA A 56 8.00 0.16 3.33
C ALA A 56 6.75 -0.09 4.20
N TYR A 57 6.94 -0.61 5.42
CA TYR A 57 5.85 -0.85 6.35
C TYR A 57 5.12 0.44 6.72
N ARG A 58 5.86 1.47 7.14
CA ARG A 58 5.30 2.78 7.50
C ARG A 58 4.53 3.37 6.33
N ALA A 59 5.14 3.42 5.15
CA ALA A 59 4.48 3.90 3.93
C ALA A 59 3.19 3.13 3.65
N TYR A 60 3.19 1.80 3.81
CA TYR A 60 2.02 0.95 3.59
C TYR A 60 0.89 1.21 4.59
N ILE A 61 1.19 1.30 5.89
CA ILE A 61 0.14 1.49 6.93
C ILE A 61 -0.39 2.92 6.99
N THR A 62 0.36 3.90 6.49
CA THR A 62 -0.07 5.30 6.44
C THR A 62 -0.72 5.69 5.12
N GLN A 63 -1.04 4.73 4.25
CA GLN A 63 -1.74 5.02 3.00
C GLN A 63 -3.09 5.70 3.26
N ALA A 64 -3.37 6.75 2.49
CA ALA A 64 -4.62 7.50 2.55
C ALA A 64 -5.00 8.04 3.94
N LEU A 65 -3.99 8.46 4.72
CA LEU A 65 -4.16 9.02 6.07
C LEU A 65 -3.82 10.52 6.19
N ASN A 66 -3.42 11.17 5.10
CA ASN A 66 -3.09 12.60 5.10
C ASN A 66 -3.26 13.24 3.71
N GLY A 67 -3.22 14.58 3.68
CA GLY A 67 -3.30 15.38 2.46
C GLY A 67 -4.62 15.20 1.69
N ASP A 68 -4.54 15.36 0.37
CA ASP A 68 -5.71 15.27 -0.53
C ASP A 68 -6.28 13.85 -0.65
N LEU A 69 -5.55 12.85 -0.17
CA LEU A 69 -5.94 11.44 -0.21
C LEU A 69 -6.41 10.91 1.16
N ASP A 70 -6.59 11.78 2.16
CA ASP A 70 -7.03 11.37 3.50
C ASP A 70 -8.47 10.82 3.49
N ASN A 71 -8.60 9.53 3.81
CA ASN A 71 -9.89 8.84 3.91
C ASN A 71 -10.58 9.00 5.28
N THR A 72 -9.88 9.54 6.28
CA THR A 72 -10.42 9.72 7.65
C THR A 72 -11.75 10.51 7.67
N PRO A 73 -11.86 11.70 7.05
CA PRO A 73 -13.13 12.43 7.02
C PRO A 73 -14.23 11.69 6.23
N ILE A 74 -13.86 10.97 5.17
CA ILE A 74 -14.79 10.20 4.34
C ILE A 74 -15.41 9.06 5.16
N ILE A 75 -14.59 8.29 5.87
CA ILE A 75 -15.05 7.20 6.74
C ILE A 75 -15.96 7.75 7.85
N ASN A 76 -15.56 8.85 8.49
CA ASN A 76 -16.38 9.50 9.53
C ASN A 76 -17.75 9.95 9.00
N HIS A 77 -17.79 10.52 7.79
CA HIS A 77 -19.04 10.90 7.16
C HIS A 77 -19.90 9.68 6.79
N LEU A 78 -19.29 8.64 6.22
CA LEU A 78 -19.96 7.40 5.86
C LEU A 78 -20.60 6.72 7.09
N LEU A 79 -19.89 6.66 8.23
CA LEU A 79 -20.42 6.09 9.47
C LEU A 79 -21.64 6.87 9.98
N LYS A 80 -21.62 8.22 9.93
CA LYS A 80 -22.77 9.06 10.28
C LYS A 80 -23.99 8.77 9.39
N LEU A 81 -23.77 8.65 8.08
CA LEU A 81 -24.84 8.33 7.13
C LEU A 81 -25.40 6.93 7.34
N ARG A 82 -24.54 5.93 7.57
CA ARG A 82 -24.93 4.56 7.88
C ARG A 82 -25.80 4.47 9.13
N LEU A 83 -25.40 5.19 10.20
CA LEU A 83 -26.22 5.28 11.41
C LEU A 83 -27.56 5.97 11.14
N LYS A 84 -27.58 7.08 10.40
CA LYS A 84 -28.82 7.78 10.02
C LYS A 84 -29.77 6.86 9.25
N LYS A 85 -29.26 6.09 8.28
CA LYS A 85 -30.04 5.10 7.52
C LYS A 85 -30.65 4.04 8.45
N ALA A 86 -29.87 3.48 9.37
CA ALA A 86 -30.37 2.50 10.33
C ALA A 86 -31.52 3.05 11.18
N LYS A 87 -31.37 4.28 11.69
CA LYS A 87 -32.43 4.94 12.47
C LYS A 87 -33.71 5.19 11.66
N LEU A 88 -33.59 5.57 10.39
CA LEU A 88 -34.76 5.74 9.51
C LEU A 88 -35.53 4.42 9.29
N LEU A 89 -34.85 3.29 9.39
CA LEU A 89 -35.42 1.95 9.23
C LEU A 89 -35.80 1.29 10.58
N ASN A 90 -35.76 2.04 11.68
CA ASN A 90 -36.03 1.58 13.05
C ASN A 90 -35.06 0.50 13.59
N TYR A 91 -33.84 0.44 13.08
CA TYR A 91 -32.75 -0.39 13.64
C TYR A 91 -31.89 0.40 14.64
N ASN A 92 -31.18 -0.29 15.54
CA ASN A 92 -30.32 0.38 16.51
C ASN A 92 -29.02 0.89 15.89
N ASN A 93 -28.45 0.15 14.94
CA ASN A 93 -27.19 0.45 14.28
C ASN A 93 -27.16 -0.14 12.86
N TYR A 94 -26.13 0.20 12.08
CA TYR A 94 -26.03 -0.25 10.68
C TYR A 94 -25.72 -1.74 10.50
N ALA A 95 -25.17 -2.43 11.51
CA ALA A 95 -24.90 -3.87 11.40
C ALA A 95 -26.17 -4.73 11.46
N GLU A 96 -27.29 -4.15 11.91
CA GLU A 96 -28.61 -4.79 11.95
C GLU A 96 -29.44 -4.58 10.67
N VAL A 97 -29.03 -3.65 9.80
CA VAL A 97 -29.72 -3.27 8.54
C VAL A 97 -29.37 -4.25 7.43
#